data_AF-A0A4U9D8B2-F1
#
_entry.id   AF-A0A4U9D8B2-F1
#
_cell.length_a   1.000
_cell.length_b   1.000
_cell.length_c   1.000
_cell.angle_alpha   90.00
_cell.angle_beta   90.00
_cell.angle_gamma   90.00
#
_symmetry.space_group_name_H-M   'P 1'
#
loop_
_entity.id
_entity.type
_entity.pdbx_description
1 polymer ?
#
loop_
_entity_poly.entity_id
_entity_poly.type
_entity_poly.pdbx_seq_one_letter_code
_entity_poly.pdbx_strand_id
1 'polypeptide(L)' 'MLLLIGGMSERSIRTSENLANEAPEVYEILRPHDYDLIYFLIEPAVKPFVDAIHIAVTRGQPEFEKIINMVGEKLHVLQ' A
#
# COMPACT_ATOMS: atom_id res chain seq x y z
N MET A 1 5.86 -28.25 -6.90
CA MET A 1 5.73 -27.35 -5.73
C MET A 1 6.84 -26.29 -5.69
N LEU A 2 8.12 -26.65 -5.89
CA LEU A 2 9.25 -25.71 -5.92
C LEU A 2 9.09 -24.54 -6.90
N LEU A 3 8.55 -24.75 -8.11
CA LEU A 3 8.31 -23.69 -9.09
C LEU A 3 7.26 -22.66 -8.63
N LEU A 4 6.24 -23.11 -7.90
CA LEU A 4 5.20 -22.25 -7.35
C LEU A 4 5.73 -21.40 -6.19
N ILE A 5 6.55 -22.01 -5.31
CA ILE A 5 7.19 -21.31 -4.20
C ILE A 5 8.18 -20.28 -4.73
N GLY A 6 9.06 -20.66 -5.66
CA GLY A 6 10.03 -19.74 -6.27
C GLY A 6 9.36 -18.57 -7.01
N GLY A 7 8.31 -18.83 -7.80
CA GLY A 7 7.58 -17.79 -8.52
C GLY A 7 6.72 -16.88 -7.65
N MET A 8 6.37 -17.31 -6.43
CA MET A 8 5.70 -16.46 -5.43
C MET A 8 6.72 -15.64 -4.64
N SER A 9 7.86 -16.22 -4.26
CA SER A 9 8.96 -15.51 -3.61
C SER A 9 9.53 -14.38 -4.48
N GLU A 10 9.75 -14.62 -5.78
CA GLU A 10 10.23 -13.58 -6.68
C GLU A 10 9.24 -12.41 -6.80
N ARG A 11 7.94 -12.72 -6.85
CA ARG A 11 6.90 -11.70 -6.94
C ARG A 11 6.71 -10.93 -5.63
N SER A 12 6.80 -11.58 -4.48
CA SER A 12 6.71 -10.89 -3.20
C SER A 12 7.89 -9.93 -2.99
N ILE A 13 9.10 -10.37 -3.36
CA ILE A 13 10.29 -9.51 -3.31
C ILE A 13 10.11 -8.31 -4.25
N ARG A 14 9.72 -8.55 -5.51
CA ARG A 14 9.52 -7.46 -6.48
C ARG A 14 8.43 -6.48 -6.05
N THR A 15 7.32 -6.96 -5.50
CA THR A 15 6.24 -6.10 -4.99
C THR A 15 6.72 -5.25 -3.81
N SER A 16 7.54 -5.82 -2.92
CA SER A 16 8.16 -5.07 -1.82
C SER A 16 9.19 -4.03 -2.32
N GLU A 17 10.02 -4.38 -3.30
CA GLU A 17 10.96 -3.43 -3.94
C GLU A 17 10.23 -2.29 -4.66
N ASN A 18 9.11 -2.57 -5.33
CA ASN A 18 8.28 -1.53 -5.92
C ASN A 18 7.71 -0.60 -4.84
N LEU A 19 7.25 -1.14 -3.71
CA LEU A 19 6.74 -0.36 -2.59
C LEU A 19 7.81 0.59 -2.02
N ALA A 20 9.07 0.17 -1.96
CA ALA A 20 10.17 1.05 -1.54
C ALA A 20 10.34 2.28 -2.42
N ASN A 21 10.02 2.17 -3.71
CA ASN A 21 10.08 3.29 -4.67
C ASN A 21 8.80 4.12 -4.68
N GLU A 22 7.63 3.49 -4.53
CA GLU A 22 6.31 4.13 -4.61
C GLU A 22 5.93 4.84 -3.31
N ALA A 23 6.09 4.18 -2.16
CA ALA A 23 5.70 4.67 -0.84
C ALA A 23 6.72 4.24 0.23
N PRO A 24 7.92 4.86 0.26
CA PRO A 24 9.01 4.44 1.15
C PRO A 24 8.61 4.45 2.63
N GLU A 25 7.74 5.37 3.05
CA GLU A 25 7.23 5.42 4.42
C GLU A 25 6.44 4.18 4.85
N VAL A 26 5.72 3.55 3.92
CA VAL A 26 4.98 2.30 4.19
C VAL A 26 5.94 1.12 4.16
N TYR A 27 6.87 1.13 3.20
CA TYR A 27 7.93 0.12 3.09
C TYR A 27 8.74 -0.02 4.39
N GLU A 28 9.21 1.09 4.94
CA GLU A 28 10.03 1.11 6.17
C GLU A 28 9.29 0.58 7.41
N ILE A 29 7.95 0.61 7.41
CA ILE A 29 7.13 0.03 8.50
C ILE A 29 7.01 -1.49 8.35
N LEU A 30 6.91 -1.99 7.11
CA LEU A 30 6.70 -3.41 6.82
C LEU A 30 7.98 -4.23 6.91
N ARG A 31 9.12 -3.65 6.49
CA ARG A 31 10.40 -4.36 6.38
C ARG A 31 10.93 -4.95 7.69
N PRO A 32 10.84 -4.28 8.85
CA PRO A 32 11.33 -4.86 10.11
C PRO A 32 10.62 -6.16 10.53
N HIS A 33 9.44 -6.42 9.99
CA HIS A 33 8.60 -7.56 10.37
C HIS A 33 8.51 -8.65 9.29
N ASP A 34 9.27 -8.53 8.19
CA ASP A 34 9.26 -9.48 7.06
C ASP A 34 7.85 -9.69 6.47
N TYR A 35 7.08 -8.60 6.36
CA TYR A 35 5.69 -8.63 5.87
C TYR A 35 5.56 -8.61 4.34
N ASP A 36 6.66 -8.80 3.61
CA ASP A 36 6.69 -8.74 2.13
C ASP A 36 5.71 -9.73 1.48
N LEU A 37 5.65 -10.96 1.99
CA LEU A 37 4.72 -11.98 1.48
C LEU A 37 3.27 -11.60 1.79
N ILE A 38 2.98 -11.11 2.99
CA ILE A 38 1.62 -10.75 3.38
C ILE A 38 1.15 -9.54 2.56
N TYR A 39 2.00 -8.53 2.44
CA TYR A 39 1.75 -7.36 1.62
C TYR A 39 1.47 -7.76 0.18
N PHE A 40 2.31 -8.61 -0.43
CA PHE A 40 2.09 -9.13 -1.78
C PHE A 40 0.73 -9.81 -1.96
N LEU A 41 0.28 -10.60 -0.98
CA LEU A 41 -1.01 -11.30 -1.05
C LEU A 41 -2.22 -10.36 -1.02
N ILE A 42 -2.08 -9.18 -0.39
CA ILE A 42 -3.18 -8.22 -0.20
C ILE A 42 -3.00 -6.91 -0.97
N GLU A 43 -1.88 -6.75 -1.69
CA GLU A 43 -1.47 -5.50 -2.36
C GLU A 43 -2.60 -4.83 -3.14
N PRO A 44 -3.40 -5.54 -3.98
CA PRO A 44 -4.48 -4.92 -4.73
C PRO A 44 -5.59 -4.32 -3.84
N ALA A 45 -5.84 -4.91 -2.67
CA ALA A 45 -6.87 -4.46 -1.74
C ALA A 45 -6.38 -3.30 -0.87
N VAL A 46 -5.09 -3.26 -0.53
CA VAL A 46 -4.51 -2.23 0.34
C VAL A 46 -3.94 -1.04 -0.43
N LYS A 47 -3.70 -1.16 -1.74
CA LYS A 47 -3.10 -0.10 -2.58
C LYS A 47 -3.78 1.27 -2.43
N PRO A 48 -5.13 1.40 -2.41
CA PRO A 48 -5.77 2.71 -2.23
C PRO A 48 -5.42 3.38 -0.89
N PHE A 49 -5.19 2.58 0.16
CA PHE A 49 -4.78 3.09 1.48
C PHE A 49 -3.31 3.50 1.50
N VAL A 50 -2.45 2.70 0.85
CA VAL A 50 -1.03 3.03 0.66
C VAL A 50 -0.90 4.35 -0.09
N ASP A 51 -1.64 4.52 -1.19
CA ASP A 51 -1.64 5.76 -1.98
C ASP A 51 -2.12 6.96 -1.16
N ALA A 52 -3.16 6.79 -0.35
CA ALA A 52 -3.67 7.85 0.52
C ALA A 52 -2.65 8.26 1.59
N ILE A 53 -1.99 7.29 2.24
CA ILE A 53 -0.90 7.54 3.21
C ILE A 53 0.25 8.28 2.52
N HIS A 54 0.65 7.82 1.34
CA HIS A 54 1.71 8.46 0.57
C HIS A 54 1.39 9.90 0.21
N ILE A 55 0.15 10.19 -0.17
CA ILE A 55 -0.31 11.56 -0.42
C ILE A 55 -0.28 12.39 0.87
N ALA A 56 -0.70 11.83 2.01
CA ALA A 56 -0.64 12.53 3.29
C ALA A 56 0.79 12.92 3.66
N VAL A 57 1.76 12.03 3.43
CA VAL A 57 3.18 12.28 3.72
C VAL A 57 3.81 13.27 2.73
N THR A 58 3.51 13.16 1.44
CA THR A 58 4.16 13.97 0.39
C THR A 58 3.51 15.33 0.15
N ARG A 59 2.18 15.42 0.29
CA ARG A 59 1.39 16.64 0.01
C ARG A 59 0.71 17.23 1.23
N GLY A 60 0.74 16.51 2.36
CA GLY A 60 0.20 16.96 3.63
C GLY A 60 -1.28 16.63 3.83
N GLN A 61 -1.74 16.97 5.03
CA GLN A 61 -3.08 16.69 5.52
C GLN A 61 -4.23 17.22 4.63
N PRO A 62 -4.16 18.42 4.02
CA PRO A 62 -5.28 18.94 3.22
C PRO A 62 -5.61 18.07 1.99
N GLU A 63 -4.59 17.51 1.33
CA GLU A 63 -4.82 16.62 0.18
C GLU A 63 -5.38 15.25 0.63
N PHE A 64 -4.94 14.76 1.79
CA PHE A 64 -5.51 13.56 2.39
C PHE A 64 -7.00 13.75 2.72
N GLU A 65 -7.38 14.88 3.32
CA GLU A 65 -8.77 15.19 3.65
C GLU A 65 -9.66 15.27 2.40
N LYS A 66 -9.14 15.77 1.27
CA LYS A 66 -9.88 15.72 -0.01
C LYS A 66 -10.20 14.29 -0.43
N ILE A 67 -9.25 13.36 -0.28
CA ILE A 67 -9.47 11.94 -0.58
C ILE A 67 -10.55 11.37 0.33
N ILE A 68 -10.47 11.64 1.64
CA ILE A 68 -11.46 11.16 2.62
C ILE A 68 -12.86 11.73 2.31
N ASN A 69 -12.98 13.01 1.97
CA ASN A 69 -14.24 13.63 1.61
C ASN A 69 -14.84 12.98 0.35
N MET A 70 -14.03 12.77 -0.71
CA MET A 70 -14.49 12.09 -1.93
C MET A 70 -14.99 10.67 -1.67
N VAL A 71 -14.31 9.92 -0.78
CA VAL A 71 -14.73 8.59 -0.37
C VAL A 71 -16.03 8.65 0.45
N GLY A 72 -16.12 9.58 1.38
CA GLY A 72 -17.31 9.78 2.22
C GLY A 72 -18.55 10.17 1.41
N GLU A 73 -18.41 11.04 0.41
CA GLU A 73 -19.46 11.39 -0.54
C GLU A 73 -19.91 10.15 -1.33
N LYS A 74 -18.96 9.38 -1.89
CA LYS A 74 -19.27 8.18 -2.68
C LYS A 74 -19.98 7.09 -1.86
N LEU A 75 -19.70 7.02 -0.56
CA LEU A 75 -20.32 6.05 0.35
C LEU A 75 -21.59 6.60 1.03
N HIS A 76 -21.95 7.87 0.78
CA HIS A 76 -23.05 8.59 1.45
C HIS A 76 -22.93 8.62 2.99
N VAL A 77 -21.71 8.65 3.53
CA VAL A 77 -21.44 8.59 4.98
C VAL A 77 -21.15 9.98 5.57
N LEU A 78 -20.63 10.91 4.76
CA LEU A 78 -20.46 12.30 5.14
C LEU A 78 -21.62 13.10 4.51
N GLN A 79 -22.55 13.57 5.33
CA GLN A 79 -23.69 14.43 4.96
C GLN A 79 -23.44 15.86 5.44
#